data_AF-A0A327VJZ4-F1
#
_entry.id   AF-A0A327VJZ4-F1
#
_cell.length_a   1.000
_cell.length_b   1.000
_cell.length_c   1.000
_cell.angle_alpha   90.00
_cell.angle_beta   90.00
_cell.angle_gamma   90.00
#
_symmetry.space_group_name_H-M   'P 1'
#
loop_
_entity.id
_entity.type
_entity.pdbx_description
1 polymer ?
#
loop_
_entity_poly.entity_id
_entity_poly.type
_entity_poly.pdbx_seq_one_letter_code
_entity_poly.pdbx_strand_id
1 'polypeptide(L)'
;MDWDEILDPFSPDFQDAMEEQLRIVNMQDGLVAAANELLARHFPASQALSPAVSKQLQRVIISQSVQMANAIHEAMNNGTVEE
;
A
#
# COMPACT_ATOMS: atom_id res chain seq x y z
N MET A 1 -15.09 -6.78 21.84
CA MET A 1 -14.17 -7.29 20.81
C MET A 1 -13.72 -8.65 21.30
N ASP A 2 -14.22 -9.71 20.67
CA ASP A 2 -13.85 -11.07 21.04
C ASP A 2 -12.53 -11.41 20.35
N TRP A 3 -11.43 -11.24 21.09
CA TRP A 3 -10.09 -11.46 20.56
C TRP A 3 -9.86 -12.92 20.15
N ASP A 4 -10.64 -13.86 20.70
CA ASP A 4 -10.55 -15.28 20.34
C ASP A 4 -11.18 -15.55 18.96
N GLU A 5 -12.25 -14.83 18.58
CA GLU A 5 -12.79 -14.89 17.21
C GLU A 5 -11.86 -14.20 16.22
N ILE A 6 -11.31 -13.01 16.52
CA ILE A 6 -10.40 -12.31 15.59
C ILE A 6 -9.10 -13.09 15.35
N LEU A 7 -8.64 -13.92 16.30
CA LEU A 7 -7.42 -14.71 16.16
C LEU A 7 -7.68 -16.12 15.61
N ASP A 8 -8.94 -16.57 15.53
CA ASP A 8 -9.29 -17.83 14.89
C ASP A 8 -9.25 -17.66 13.35
N PRO A 9 -8.32 -18.33 12.64
CA PRO A 9 -8.21 -18.20 11.18
C PRO A 9 -9.44 -18.70 10.42
N PHE A 10 -10.35 -19.41 11.08
CA PHE A 10 -11.62 -19.86 10.52
C PHE A 10 -12.81 -18.97 10.85
N SER A 11 -12.63 -17.93 11.66
CA SER A 11 -13.72 -16.99 11.95
C SER A 11 -14.01 -16.09 10.74
N PRO A 12 -15.27 -15.66 10.57
CA PRO A 12 -15.63 -14.65 9.57
C PRO A 12 -14.85 -13.34 9.76
N ASP A 13 -14.69 -12.88 11.01
CA ASP A 13 -14.01 -11.63 11.34
C ASP A 13 -12.52 -11.64 10.93
N PHE A 14 -11.83 -12.77 11.10
CA PHE A 14 -10.45 -12.92 10.63
C PHE A 14 -10.38 -12.90 9.10
N GLN A 15 -11.34 -13.56 8.42
CA GLN A 15 -11.38 -13.59 6.96
C GLN A 15 -11.64 -12.21 6.36
N ASP A 16 -12.56 -11.43 6.95
CA ASP A 16 -12.86 -10.07 6.53
C ASP A 16 -11.65 -9.14 6.75
N ALA A 17 -11.01 -9.22 7.93
CA ALA A 17 -9.78 -8.47 8.21
C ALA A 17 -8.62 -8.84 7.27
N MET A 18 -8.50 -10.13 6.91
CA MET A 18 -7.50 -10.60 5.95
C MET A 18 -7.79 -10.08 4.54
N GLU A 19 -9.05 -10.08 4.11
CA GLU A 19 -9.43 -9.53 2.81
C GLU A 19 -9.15 -8.03 2.73
N GLU A 20 -9.48 -7.29 3.78
CA GLU A 20 -9.15 -5.87 3.91
C GLU A 20 -7.64 -5.64 3.82
N GLN A 21 -6.84 -6.40 4.57
CA GLN A 21 -5.39 -6.34 4.53
C GLN A 21 -4.83 -6.63 3.13
N LEU A 22 -5.38 -7.63 2.43
CA LEU A 22 -4.99 -7.96 1.05
C LEU A 22 -5.30 -6.82 0.08
N ARG A 23 -6.46 -6.17 0.20
CA ARG A 23 -6.81 -5.00 -0.61
C ARG A 23 -5.82 -3.85 -0.41
N ILE A 24 -5.45 -3.57 0.84
CA ILE A 24 -4.47 -2.53 1.18
C ILE A 24 -3.11 -2.87 0.57
N VAL A 25 -2.63 -4.11 0.73
CA VAL A 25 -1.33 -4.54 0.19
C VAL A 25 -1.31 -4.46 -1.34
N ASN A 26 -2.37 -4.92 -2.01
CA ASN A 26 -2.48 -4.82 -3.47
C ASN A 26 -2.43 -3.36 -3.96
N MET A 27 -3.04 -2.43 -3.22
CA MET A 27 -2.95 -0.99 -3.53
C MET A 27 -1.52 -0.48 -3.36
N GLN A 28 -0.83 -0.86 -2.28
CA GLN A 28 0.56 -0.48 -2.04
C GLN A 28 1.47 -0.95 -3.19
N ASP A 29 1.34 -2.21 -3.60
CA ASP A 29 2.13 -2.78 -4.70
C ASP A 29 1.85 -2.05 -6.03
N GLY A 30 0.58 -1.75 -6.32
CA GLY A 30 0.18 -0.98 -7.49
C GLY A 30 0.77 0.44 -7.53
N LEU A 31 0.76 1.14 -6.38
CA LEU A 31 1.36 2.46 -6.25
C LEU A 31 2.88 2.44 -6.43
N VAL A 32 3.56 1.44 -5.86
CA VAL A 32 5.01 1.25 -6.03
C VAL A 32 5.34 1.02 -7.51
N ALA A 33 4.58 0.16 -8.19
CA ALA A 33 4.78 -0.10 -9.62
C ALA A 33 4.58 1.18 -10.45
N ALA A 34 3.49 1.91 -10.23
CA ALA A 34 3.18 3.14 -10.95
C ALA A 34 4.24 4.24 -10.70
N ALA A 35 4.70 4.40 -9.46
CA ALA A 35 5.73 5.37 -9.11
C ALA A 35 7.07 5.06 -9.80
N ASN A 36 7.45 3.79 -9.86
CA ASN A 36 8.65 3.35 -10.57
C ASN A 36 8.55 3.57 -12.09
N GLU A 37 7.38 3.32 -12.68
CA GLU A 37 7.14 3.60 -14.10
C GLU A 37 7.24 5.11 -14.40
N LEU A 38 6.60 5.95 -13.58
CA LEU A 38 6.67 7.40 -13.72
C LEU A 38 8.09 7.93 -13.54
N LEU A 39 8.84 7.39 -12.57
CA LEU A 39 10.24 7.73 -12.35
C LEU A 39 11.07 7.40 -13.60
N ALA A 40 10.91 6.22 -14.18
CA ALA A 40 11.64 5.82 -15.38
C ALA A 40 11.29 6.71 -16.58
N ARG A 41 10.03 7.13 -16.72
CA ARG A 41 9.54 7.98 -17.81
C ARG A 41 10.01 9.43 -17.70
N HIS A 42 9.98 10.01 -16.50
CA HIS A 42 10.25 11.44 -16.29
C HIS A 42 11.68 11.74 -15.81
N PHE A 43 12.34 10.77 -15.19
CA PHE A 43 13.71 10.89 -14.68
C PHE A 43 14.57 9.70 -15.13
N PRO A 44 14.89 9.59 -16.44
CA PRO A 44 15.66 8.46 -16.97
C PRO A 44 17.06 8.32 -16.35
N ALA A 45 17.64 9.42 -15.84
CA ALA A 45 18.89 9.41 -15.08
C ALA A 45 18.83 8.55 -13.81
N SER A 46 17.62 8.19 -13.32
CA SER A 46 17.42 7.29 -12.20
C SER A 46 18.07 5.91 -12.40
N GLN A 47 18.24 5.47 -13.65
CA GLN A 47 18.89 4.19 -13.99
C GLN A 47 20.40 4.21 -13.76
N ALA A 48 21.03 5.39 -13.74
CA ALA A 48 22.47 5.57 -13.54
C ALA A 48 22.84 5.94 -12.09
N LEU A 49 21.88 5.90 -11.17
CA LEU A 49 22.12 6.22 -9.76
C LEU A 49 23.05 5.18 -9.12
N SER A 50 23.86 5.64 -8.17
CA SER A 50 24.65 4.72 -7.35
C SER A 50 23.72 3.79 -6.55
N PRO A 51 24.17 2.58 -6.19
CA PRO A 51 23.34 1.65 -5.42
C PRO A 51 22.80 2.23 -4.11
N ALA A 52 23.57 3.09 -3.44
CA ALA A 52 23.14 3.75 -2.21
C ALA A 52 21.98 4.72 -2.44
N VAL A 53 22.06 5.52 -3.52
CA VAL A 53 21.01 6.50 -3.86
C VAL A 53 19.77 5.78 -4.41
N SER A 54 19.95 4.75 -5.24
CA SER A 54 18.85 3.91 -5.73
C SER A 54 18.08 3.27 -4.57
N LYS A 55 18.79 2.73 -3.57
CA LYS A 55 18.16 2.17 -2.36
C LYS A 55 17.41 3.23 -1.56
N GLN A 56 17.96 4.43 -1.43
CA GLN A 56 17.27 5.54 -0.76
C GLN A 56 15.99 5.94 -1.51
N LEU A 57 16.06 6.03 -2.84
CA LEU A 57 14.91 6.34 -3.69
C LEU A 57 13.80 5.30 -3.56
N GLN A 58 14.15 4.01 -3.58
CA GLN A 58 13.18 2.93 -3.38
C GLN A 58 12.52 2.99 -1.99
N ARG A 59 13.27 3.32 -0.94
CA ARG A 59 12.70 3.53 0.40
C ARG A 59 11.67 4.67 0.42
N VAL A 60 11.95 5.76 -0.28
CA VAL A 60 11.01 6.88 -0.40
C VAL A 60 9.74 6.44 -1.13
N ILE A 61 9.89 5.79 -2.30
CA ILE A 61 8.76 5.29 -3.09
C ILE A 61 7.87 4.37 -2.26
N ILE A 62 8.45 3.38 -1.59
CA ILE A 62 7.71 2.42 -0.75
C ILE A 62 7.02 3.16 0.40
N SER A 63 7.74 3.97 1.17
CA SER A 63 7.18 4.68 2.32
C SER A 63 6.01 5.57 1.94
N GLN A 64 6.10 6.29 0.82
CA GLN A 64 5.04 7.18 0.36
C GLN A 64 3.86 6.40 -0.23
N SER A 65 4.12 5.28 -0.90
CA SER A 65 3.06 4.40 -1.41
C SER A 65 2.25 3.78 -0.28
N VAL A 66 2.90 3.36 0.82
CA VAL A 66 2.21 2.86 2.02
C VAL A 66 1.33 3.95 2.64
N GLN A 67 1.87 5.15 2.86
CA GLN A 67 1.11 6.27 3.42
C GLN A 67 -0.10 6.61 2.56
N MET A 68 0.06 6.63 1.24
CA MET A 68 -1.00 6.93 0.30
C MET A 68 -2.07 5.83 0.25
N ALA A 69 -1.67 4.55 0.25
CA ALA A 69 -2.62 3.44 0.29
C ALA A 69 -3.48 3.48 1.56
N ASN A 70 -2.87 3.76 2.72
CA ASN A 70 -3.59 3.92 3.99
C ASN A 70 -4.55 5.11 3.95
N ALA A 71 -4.11 6.27 3.43
CA ALA A 71 -4.96 7.45 3.30
C ALA A 71 -6.16 7.21 2.35
N ILE A 72 -5.95 6.48 1.25
CA ILE A 72 -7.03 6.07 0.35
C ILE A 72 -8.00 5.16 1.09
N HIS A 73 -7.48 4.16 1.79
CA HIS A 73 -8.28 3.23 2.56
C HIS A 73 -9.13 3.93 3.64
N GLU A 74 -8.52 4.82 4.43
CA GLU A 74 -9.21 5.65 5.41
C GLU A 74 -10.29 6.53 4.75
N ALA A 75 -10.00 7.14 3.61
CA ALA A 75 -10.98 7.97 2.88
C ALA A 75 -12.16 7.14 2.37
N MET A 76 -11.92 5.91 1.91
CA MET A 76 -12.96 5.00 1.42
C MET A 76 -13.82 4.43 2.56
N ASN A 77 -13.25 4.23 3.75
CA ASN A 77 -13.97 3.69 4.91
C ASN A 77 -14.63 4.77 5.78
N ASN A 78 -14.11 6.00 5.80
CA ASN A 78 -14.69 7.13 6.53
C ASN A 78 -15.63 8.00 5.66
N GLY A 79 -15.62 7.80 4.34
CA GLY A 79 -16.58 8.40 3.43
C GLY A 79 -17.91 7.66 3.53
N THR A 80 -18.86 8.22 4.26
CA THR A 80 -20.27 7.87 4.10
C THR A 80 -20.60 8.00 2.62
N VAL A 81 -21.00 6.88 1.99
CA VAL A 81 -21.65 6.93 0.68
C VAL A 81 -22.97 7.66 0.92
N GLU A 82 -23.00 8.97 0.67
CA GLU A 82 -24.25 9.70 0.49
C GLU A 82 -24.88 9.14 -0.79
N GLU A 83 -25.74 8.13 -0.63
CA GLU A 83 -26.76 7.76 -1.63
C GLU A 83 -27.89 8.79 -1.67
#